data_AF-A0AAD9N880-F1
#
_entry.id   AF-A0AAD9N880-F1
#
_cell.length_a   1.000
_cell.length_b   1.000
_cell.length_c   1.000
_cell.angle_alpha   90.00
_cell.angle_beta   90.00
_cell.angle_gamma   90.00
#
_symmetry.space_group_name_H-M   'P 1'
#
loop_
_entity.id
_entity.type
_entity.pdbx_description
1 polymer ?
#
loop_
_entity_poly.entity_id
_entity_poly.type
_entity_poly.pdbx_seq_one_letter_code
_entity_poly.pdbx_strand_id
1 'polypeptide(L)'
;MLDMGDGVYIQSKQNADLFNVAHFRAKTKRTQILMRELLFADDGALVAHSAEEMQKIVDAFSNASKKFGLKITIKKTEMLYQPNYTRTREEDIMVDGNKLNSVLEFTYLGSIISSNGCIGD
;
A
#
# COMPACT_ATOMS: atom_id res chain seq x y z
N MET A 1 -17.18 -5.52 -0.89
CA MET A 1 -16.71 -5.80 -2.27
C MET A 1 -15.64 -4.76 -2.57
N LEU A 2 -14.57 -5.11 -3.30
CA LEU A 2 -13.56 -4.11 -3.68
C LEU A 2 -14.15 -3.16 -4.71
N ASP A 3 -14.11 -1.87 -4.43
CA ASP A 3 -14.57 -0.83 -5.34
C ASP A 3 -13.50 -0.57 -6.41
N MET A 4 -13.88 -0.03 -7.57
CA MET A 4 -12.92 0.22 -8.66
C MET A 4 -11.86 1.28 -8.31
N GLY A 5 -12.07 2.07 -7.25
CA GLY A 5 -11.17 3.12 -6.83
C GLY A 5 -10.29 2.79 -5.62
N ASP A 6 -10.51 1.64 -4.96
CA ASP A 6 -9.76 1.27 -3.76
C ASP A 6 -8.29 1.01 -4.11
N GLY A 7 -7.35 1.70 -3.45
CA GLY A 7 -5.91 1.57 -3.69
C GLY A 7 -5.20 2.91 -3.82
N VAL A 8 -3.95 2.89 -4.31
CA VAL A 8 -3.12 4.07 -4.54
C VAL A 8 -2.93 4.33 -6.02
N TYR A 9 -3.16 5.57 -6.46
CA TYR A 9 -2.92 5.96 -7.86
C TYR A 9 -1.46 6.37 -8.09
N ILE A 10 -0.77 5.66 -8.97
CA ILE A 10 0.55 6.05 -9.47
C ILE A 10 0.40 6.77 -10.81
N GLN A 11 1.00 7.96 -10.89
CA GLN A 11 1.14 8.70 -12.14
C GLN A 11 2.43 8.28 -12.84
N SER A 12 2.32 7.78 -14.06
CA SER A 12 3.47 7.44 -14.90
C SER A 12 3.45 8.23 -16.21
N LYS A 13 4.64 8.42 -16.79
CA LYS A 13 4.83 9.01 -18.11
C LYS A 13 6.03 8.37 -18.77
N GLN A 14 5.84 7.85 -19.99
CA GLN A 14 6.92 7.28 -20.78
C GLN A 14 7.94 8.35 -21.17
N ASN A 15 9.22 8.00 -21.14
CA ASN A 15 10.34 8.89 -21.48
C ASN A 15 10.39 10.19 -20.64
N ALA A 16 9.79 10.20 -19.46
CA ALA A 16 9.96 11.29 -18.50
C ALA A 16 11.23 11.05 -17.69
N ASP A 17 12.02 12.10 -17.54
CA ASP A 17 12.99 12.19 -16.45
C ASP A 17 12.25 12.13 -15.11
N LEU A 18 12.58 11.13 -14.29
CA LEU A 18 11.99 10.87 -12.97
C LEU A 18 12.25 12.02 -11.99
N PHE A 19 13.40 12.68 -12.11
CA PHE A 19 13.78 13.78 -11.23
C PHE A 19 13.17 15.12 -11.68
N ASN A 20 12.59 15.18 -12.88
CA ASN A 20 11.85 16.32 -13.36
C ASN A 20 10.34 16.16 -13.13
N VAL A 21 9.89 16.55 -11.93
CA VAL A 21 8.48 16.47 -11.51
C VAL A 21 7.53 17.21 -12.47
N ALA A 22 8.00 18.24 -13.18
CA ALA A 22 7.16 18.97 -14.15
C ALA A 22 6.69 18.07 -15.30
N HIS A 23 7.45 17.02 -15.66
CA HIS A 23 7.04 16.07 -16.68
C HIS A 23 5.76 15.31 -16.30
N PHE A 24 5.59 14.99 -15.02
CA PHE A 24 4.41 14.31 -14.47
C PHE A 24 3.22 15.27 -14.23
N ARG A 25 3.47 16.58 -14.26
CA ARG A 25 2.41 17.62 -14.22
C ARG A 25 1.82 17.93 -15.60
N ALA A 26 2.49 17.54 -16.68
CA ALA A 26 2.04 17.79 -18.06
C ALA A 26 0.68 17.16 -18.36
N LYS A 27 -0.24 17.87 -19.03
CA LYS A 27 -1.61 17.37 -19.27
C LYS A 27 -1.71 16.19 -20.24
N THR A 28 -0.67 15.96 -21.06
CA THR A 28 -0.66 14.92 -22.11
C THR A 28 0.31 13.79 -21.79
N LYS A 29 0.06 12.60 -22.33
CA LYS A 29 0.92 11.40 -22.22
C LYS A 29 1.16 10.91 -20.78
N ARG A 30 0.18 11.09 -19.88
CA ARG A 30 0.20 10.51 -18.54
C ARG A 30 -0.71 9.30 -18.48
N THR A 31 -0.30 8.29 -17.73
CA THR A 31 -1.11 7.12 -17.40
C THR A 31 -1.25 7.04 -15.89
N GLN A 32 -2.48 6.87 -15.42
CA GLN A 32 -2.75 6.54 -14.02
C GLN A 32 -2.89 5.02 -13.89
N ILE A 33 -2.18 4.47 -12.93
CA ILE A 33 -2.23 3.04 -12.58
C ILE A 33 -2.75 2.97 -11.15
N LEU A 34 -3.85 2.25 -10.94
CA LEU A 34 -4.33 1.94 -9.60
C LEU A 34 -3.58 0.73 -9.07
N MET A 35 -2.92 0.89 -7.93
CA MET A 35 -2.15 -0.15 -7.26
C MET A 35 -2.79 -0.55 -5.93
N ARG A 36 -2.86 -1.85 -5.68
CA ARG A 36 -3.40 -2.44 -4.43
C ARG A 36 -2.38 -3.34 -3.75
N GLU A 37 -1.55 -3.99 -4.55
CA GLU A 37 -0.56 -4.96 -4.12
C GLU A 37 0.76 -4.74 -4.87
N LEU A 38 1.85 -4.96 -4.15
CA LEU A 38 3.24 -4.93 -4.58
C LEU A 38 3.81 -6.28 -4.17
N LEU A 39 3.89 -7.22 -5.10
CA LEU A 39 4.32 -8.59 -4.82
C LEU A 39 5.67 -8.86 -5.48
N PHE A 40 6.61 -9.40 -4.73
CA PHE A 40 7.93 -9.79 -5.24
C PHE A 40 8.45 -10.99 -4.47
N ALA A 41 8.67 -12.12 -5.15
CA ALA A 41 9.04 -13.39 -4.53
C ALA A 41 8.10 -13.76 -3.35
N ASP A 42 8.63 -13.89 -2.15
CA ASP A 42 7.91 -14.15 -0.91
C ASP A 42 7.50 -12.88 -0.14
N ASP A 43 7.93 -11.70 -0.59
CA ASP A 43 7.56 -10.40 -0.03
C ASP A 43 6.32 -9.82 -0.70
N GLY A 44 5.45 -9.20 0.10
CA GLY A 44 4.26 -8.53 -0.38
C GLY A 44 3.93 -7.29 0.46
N ALA A 45 3.58 -6.20 -0.21
CA ALA A 45 3.04 -5.00 0.42
C ALA A 45 1.68 -4.65 -0.20
N LEU A 46 0.70 -4.33 0.66
CA LEU A 46 -0.62 -3.86 0.25
C LEU A 46 -0.71 -2.37 0.53
N VAL A 47 -1.38 -1.62 -0.35
CA VAL A 47 -1.41 -0.15 -0.30
C VAL A 47 -2.82 0.40 -0.54
N ALA A 48 -3.19 1.45 0.20
CA ALA A 48 -4.48 2.12 0.10
C ALA A 48 -4.39 3.58 0.55
N HIS A 49 -5.33 4.44 0.13
CA HIS A 49 -5.41 5.83 0.59
C HIS A 49 -6.14 6.00 1.93
N SER A 50 -6.90 4.99 2.33
CA SER A 50 -7.65 5.00 3.58
C SER A 50 -7.61 3.63 4.28
N ALA A 51 -7.83 3.64 5.59
CA ALA A 51 -7.91 2.41 6.37
C ALA A 51 -9.14 1.56 5.98
N GLU A 52 -10.24 2.20 5.57
CA GLU A 52 -11.42 1.50 5.04
C GLU A 52 -11.07 0.71 3.76
N GLU A 53 -10.41 1.36 2.80
CA GLU A 53 -9.91 0.71 1.59
C GLU A 53 -8.90 -0.39 1.92
N MET A 54 -7.98 -0.12 2.86
CA MET A 54 -6.99 -1.10 3.31
C MET A 54 -7.68 -2.35 3.86
N GLN A 55 -8.71 -2.19 4.71
CA GLN A 55 -9.47 -3.31 5.25
C GLN A 55 -10.13 -4.13 4.13
N LYS A 56 -10.76 -3.47 3.15
CA LYS A 56 -11.34 -4.14 1.97
C LYS A 56 -10.30 -4.94 1.17
N ILE A 57 -9.12 -4.34 0.94
CA ILE A 57 -8.01 -4.97 0.20
C ILE A 57 -7.46 -6.17 0.95
N VAL A 58 -7.19 -6.02 2.25
CA VAL A 58 -6.70 -7.07 3.13
C VAL A 58 -7.69 -8.23 3.25
N ASP A 59 -8.99 -7.94 3.38
CA ASP A 59 -10.04 -8.97 3.41
C ASP A 59 -10.11 -9.74 2.09
N ALA A 60 -10.04 -9.03 0.96
CA ALA A 60 -10.02 -9.65 -0.36
C ALA A 60 -8.76 -10.52 -0.55
N PHE A 61 -7.59 -10.02 -0.14
CA PHE A 61 -6.33 -10.73 -0.23
C PHE A 61 -6.30 -11.97 0.67
N SER A 62 -6.82 -11.89 1.90
CA SER A 62 -7.00 -13.03 2.82
C SER A 62 -7.93 -14.08 2.23
N ASN A 63 -9.08 -13.67 1.70
CA ASN A 63 -10.03 -14.57 1.07
C ASN A 63 -9.47 -15.26 -0.17
N ALA A 64 -8.71 -14.54 -1.01
CA ALA A 64 -8.02 -15.13 -2.15
C ALA A 64 -6.94 -16.13 -1.69
N SER A 65 -6.09 -15.72 -0.74
CA SER A 65 -5.02 -16.56 -0.17
C SER A 65 -5.55 -17.91 0.31
N LYS A 66 -6.65 -17.90 1.08
CA LYS A 66 -7.30 -19.14 1.57
C LYS A 66 -7.76 -20.06 0.45
N LYS A 67 -8.29 -19.51 -0.66
CA LYS A 67 -8.71 -20.31 -1.82
C LYS A 67 -7.53 -21.01 -2.50
N PHE A 68 -6.34 -20.45 -2.40
CA PHE A 68 -5.10 -21.05 -2.88
C PHE A 68 -4.37 -21.89 -1.82
N GLY A 69 -4.98 -22.10 -0.63
CA GLY A 69 -4.36 -22.85 0.46
C GLY A 69 -3.22 -22.10 1.17
N LEU A 70 -3.09 -20.80 0.94
CA LEU A 70 -2.10 -19.94 1.59
C LEU A 70 -2.65 -19.36 2.90
N LYS A 71 -1.74 -19.10 3.84
CA LYS A 71 -2.06 -18.51 5.14
C LYS A 71 -1.23 -17.25 5.38
N ILE A 72 -1.91 -16.14 5.64
CA ILE A 72 -1.27 -14.90 6.09
C ILE A 72 -0.79 -15.11 7.52
N THR A 73 0.52 -14.88 7.76
CA THR A 73 1.10 -15.00 9.08
C THR A 73 1.03 -13.66 9.80
N ILE A 74 -0.01 -13.48 10.62
CA ILE A 74 -0.27 -12.22 11.36
C ILE A 74 0.98 -11.67 12.07
N LYS A 75 1.75 -12.55 12.73
CA LYS A 75 2.96 -12.16 13.47
C LYS A 75 4.08 -11.57 12.61
N LYS A 76 4.06 -11.82 11.29
CA LYS A 76 5.03 -11.32 10.32
C LYS A 76 4.47 -10.17 9.47
N THR A 77 3.16 -9.89 9.58
CA THR A 77 2.50 -8.87 8.76
C THR A 77 2.43 -7.58 9.56
N GLU A 78 3.11 -6.57 9.04
CA GLU A 78 3.18 -5.24 9.64
C GLU A 78 2.30 -4.25 8.88
N MET A 79 1.89 -3.18 9.56
CA MET A 79 1.09 -2.10 9.00
C MET A 79 1.80 -0.77 9.28
N LEU A 80 2.02 0.01 8.22
CA LEU A 80 2.44 1.40 8.33
C LEU A 80 1.24 2.33 8.12
N TYR A 81 0.98 3.19 9.11
CA TYR A 81 0.04 4.29 8.95
C TYR A 81 0.80 5.59 8.67
N GLN A 82 0.48 6.24 7.55
CA GLN A 82 1.02 7.55 7.20
C GLN A 82 -0.06 8.62 7.43
N PRO A 83 0.06 9.45 8.50
CA PRO A 83 -0.88 10.52 8.75
C PRO A 83 -0.82 11.57 7.64
N ASN A 84 -1.97 12.18 7.34
CA ASN A 84 -2.07 13.35 6.49
C ASN A 84 -2.77 14.49 7.23
N TYR A 85 -2.81 15.69 6.65
CA TYR A 85 -3.41 16.88 7.28
C TYR A 85 -4.87 16.67 7.75
N THR A 86 -5.60 15.74 7.15
CA THR A 86 -7.01 15.48 7.44
C THR A 86 -7.24 14.26 8.33
N ARG A 87 -6.27 13.36 8.44
CA ARG A 87 -6.39 12.08 9.15
C ARG A 87 -5.10 11.82 9.91
N THR A 88 -5.18 12.03 11.23
CA THR A 88 -4.05 11.91 12.16
C THR A 88 -4.16 10.67 13.05
N ARG A 89 -5.29 9.97 13.00
CA ARG A 89 -5.57 8.82 13.86
C ARG A 89 -5.34 7.53 13.10
N GLU A 90 -4.48 6.70 13.65
CA GLU A 90 -4.29 5.33 13.24
C GLU A 90 -5.57 4.50 13.47
N GLU A 91 -5.94 3.72 12.47
CA GLU A 91 -7.09 2.82 12.49
C GLU A 91 -6.59 1.37 12.42
N ASP A 92 -7.23 0.50 13.20
CA ASP A 92 -6.82 -0.91 13.28
C ASP A 92 -7.23 -1.65 12.00
N ILE A 93 -6.27 -2.36 11.41
CA ILE A 93 -6.53 -3.29 10.31
C ILE A 93 -6.50 -4.71 10.85
N MET A 94 -7.52 -5.46 10.48
CA MET A 94 -7.78 -6.80 10.98
C MET A 94 -7.62 -7.84 9.87
N VAL A 95 -7.01 -8.97 10.18
CA VAL A 95 -7.01 -10.17 9.35
C VAL A 95 -7.53 -11.32 10.19
N ASP A 96 -8.63 -11.93 9.76
CA ASP A 96 -9.25 -13.06 10.47
C ASP A 96 -9.54 -12.75 11.94
N GLY A 97 -9.96 -11.52 12.23
CA GLY A 97 -10.25 -11.05 13.59
C GLY A 97 -9.00 -10.73 14.44
N ASN A 98 -7.80 -10.80 13.87
CA ASN A 98 -6.56 -10.43 14.55
C ASN A 98 -6.03 -9.10 14.02
N LYS A 99 -5.65 -8.21 14.94
CA LYS A 99 -5.04 -6.92 14.61
C LYS A 99 -3.62 -7.11 14.05
N LEU A 100 -3.30 -6.39 12.98
CA LEU A 100 -1.95 -6.33 12.42
C LEU A 100 -1.00 -5.50 13.30
N ASN A 101 0.29 -5.81 13.25
CA ASN A 101 1.29 -5.08 14.01
C ASN A 101 1.56 -3.70 13.38
N SER A 102 1.16 -2.64 14.07
CA SER A 102 1.46 -1.27 13.68
C SER A 102 2.94 -0.92 13.89
N VAL A 103 3.58 -0.36 12.86
CA VAL A 103 4.99 0.04 12.90
C VAL A 103 5.18 1.49 12.47
N LEU A 104 6.25 2.12 12.94
CA LEU A 104 6.66 3.47 12.52
C LEU A 104 7.57 3.45 11.30
N GLU A 105 8.21 2.32 11.03
CA GLU A 105 9.11 2.08 9.91
C GLU A 105 8.71 0.75 9.28
N PHE A 106 8.60 0.73 7.95
CA PHE A 106 8.20 -0.44 7.20
C PHE A 106 9.26 -0.74 6.15
N THR A 107 9.76 -1.97 6.15
CA THR A 107 10.79 -2.42 5.22
C THR A 107 10.15 -3.20 4.07
N TYR A 108 10.47 -2.82 2.84
CA TYR A 108 10.08 -3.55 1.64
C TYR A 108 11.23 -3.59 0.64
N LEU A 109 11.68 -4.79 0.28
CA LEU A 109 12.79 -5.02 -0.67
C LEU A 109 14.10 -4.28 -0.31
N GLY A 110 14.36 -4.13 0.99
CA GLY A 110 15.55 -3.45 1.49
C GLY A 110 15.43 -1.94 1.64
N SER A 111 14.32 -1.32 1.20
CA SER A 111 14.04 0.09 1.46
C SER A 111 13.15 0.26 2.70
N ILE A 112 13.44 1.27 3.51
CA ILE A 112 12.67 1.60 4.71
C ILE A 112 11.86 2.86 4.46
N ILE A 113 10.55 2.80 4.73
CA ILE A 113 9.65 3.96 4.70
C ILE A 113 9.14 4.22 6.11
N SER A 114 9.28 5.45 6.59
CA SER A 114 8.77 5.86 7.89
C SER A 114 7.37 6.47 7.81
N SER A 115 6.68 6.54 8.94
CA SER A 115 5.32 7.07 9.05
C SER A 115 5.22 8.55 8.67
N ASN A 116 6.29 9.34 8.81
CA ASN A 116 6.36 10.73 8.34
C ASN A 116 6.77 10.86 6.86
N GLY A 117 6.88 9.75 6.12
CA GLY A 117 7.18 9.76 4.69
C GLY A 117 8.66 9.96 4.35
N CYS A 118 9.58 9.78 5.30
CA CYS A 118 11.00 9.71 4.98
C CYS A 118 11.34 8.33 4.42
N ILE A 119 12.29 8.31 3.47
CA ILE A 119 12.83 7.09 2.90
C ILE A 119 14.25 6.94 3.46
N GLY A 120 14.51 5.83 4.13
CA GLY A 120 15.83 5.44 4.62
C GLY A 120 16.50 4.41 3.71
N ASP A 121 17.80 4.21 3.94
CA ASP A 121 18.61 3.15 3.35
C ASP A 121 18.55 1.87 4.20
#